data_AF-A0A8T4EL02-F1
#
_entry.id   AF-A0A8T4EL02-F1
#
_cell.length_a   1.000
_cell.length_b   1.000
_cell.length_c   1.000
_cell.angle_alpha   90.00
_cell.angle_beta   90.00
_cell.angle_gamma   90.00
#
_symmetry.space_group_name_H-M   'P 1'
#
loop_
_entity.id
_entity.type
_entity.pdbx_description
1 polymer ?
#
loop_
_entity_poly.entity_id
_entity_poly.type
_entity_poly.pdbx_seq_one_letter_code
_entity_poly.pdbx_strand_id
1 'polypeptide(L)'
;MAMDSDDTVSLGGSIQLTGFRELDRSSSIILKKIVGNYARRFSEICQQFESLQLTMKPVHEREKSEKYEIHALLKDKGQNYAADVTDRNLFFAIDSALKKVESEISK
;
A
#
# COMPACT_ATOMS: atom_id res chain seq x y z
N MET A 1 12.46 5.10 22.81
CA MET A 1 13.40 4.72 21.74
C MET A 1 12.63 4.81 20.44
N ALA A 2 12.64 5.98 19.80
CA ALA A 2 12.02 6.17 18.49
C ALA A 2 13.04 5.63 17.48
N MET A 3 12.74 4.47 16.89
CA MET A 3 13.52 3.97 15.76
C MET A 3 12.94 4.58 14.49
N ASP A 4 13.76 5.42 13.87
CA ASP A 4 13.59 6.07 12.59
C ASP A 4 13.02 5.12 11.54
N SER A 5 11.92 5.51 10.90
CA SER A 5 11.43 4.89 9.67
C SER A 5 11.34 5.98 8.61
N ASP A 6 12.49 6.47 8.17
CA ASP A 6 12.67 7.47 7.10
C ASP A 6 12.44 6.88 5.69
N ASP A 7 11.48 5.96 5.54
CA ASP A 7 11.09 5.40 4.23
C ASP A 7 9.61 5.66 3.88
N THR A 8 8.95 6.53 4.63
CA THR A 8 7.56 6.92 4.38
C THR A 8 7.47 8.05 3.35
N VAL A 9 7.05 7.73 2.14
CA VAL A 9 6.65 8.67 1.09
C VAL A 9 5.15 8.94 1.21
N SER A 10 4.77 10.18 1.51
CA SER A 10 3.37 10.61 1.46
C SER A 10 3.03 11.16 0.07
N LEU A 11 1.98 10.64 -0.56
CA LEU A 11 1.55 11.07 -1.91
C LEU A 11 0.59 12.27 -1.93
N GLY A 12 0.39 12.93 -0.79
CA GLY A 12 -0.62 13.98 -0.64
C GLY A 12 -1.99 13.39 -0.29
N GLY A 13 -2.75 14.10 0.55
CA GLY A 13 -3.86 13.52 1.30
C GLY A 13 -3.38 12.56 2.39
N SER A 14 -4.29 11.79 2.98
CA SER A 14 -3.98 10.88 4.10
C SER A 14 -3.32 9.56 3.66
N ILE A 15 -2.52 9.57 2.59
CA ILE A 15 -1.90 8.37 1.99
C ILE A 15 -0.41 8.33 2.32
N GLN A 16 0.04 7.21 2.88
CA GLN A 16 1.42 6.96 3.28
C GLN A 16 1.94 5.69 2.61
N LEU A 17 3.11 5.74 2.02
CA LEU A 17 3.78 4.63 1.36
C LEU A 17 5.13 4.39 2.05
N THR A 18 5.35 3.23 2.64
CA THR A 18 6.59 2.88 3.35
C THR A 18 7.31 1.76 2.63
N GLY A 19 8.64 1.83 2.43
CA GLY A 19 9.40 0.76 1.77
C GLY A 19 9.40 0.88 0.24
N PHE A 20 9.03 2.04 -0.31
CA PHE A 20 8.92 2.27 -1.75
C PHE A 20 9.98 3.23 -2.30
N ARG A 21 10.94 3.67 -1.46
CA ARG A 21 11.97 4.64 -1.84
C ARG A 21 12.99 4.11 -2.85
N GLU A 22 13.27 2.82 -2.82
CA GLU A 22 14.19 2.15 -3.76
C GLU A 22 13.57 1.91 -5.15
N LEU A 23 12.31 2.31 -5.36
CA LEU A 23 11.67 2.18 -6.66
C LEU A 23 12.21 3.20 -7.66
N ASP A 24 12.57 2.69 -8.84
CA ASP A 24 12.94 3.51 -9.98
C ASP A 24 11.85 4.55 -10.32
N ARG A 25 12.25 5.65 -10.97
CA ARG A 25 11.33 6.74 -11.35
C ARG A 25 10.14 6.21 -12.16
N SER A 26 10.37 5.21 -13.00
CA SER A 26 9.32 4.54 -13.79
C SER A 26 8.32 3.81 -12.90
N SER A 27 8.80 3.04 -11.93
CA SER A 27 7.99 2.31 -10.96
C SER A 27 7.20 3.25 -10.05
N SER A 28 7.80 4.36 -9.63
CA SER A 28 7.13 5.41 -8.86
C SER A 28 5.94 6.03 -9.60
N ILE A 29 6.02 6.22 -10.93
CA ILE A 29 4.90 6.74 -11.73
C ILE A 29 3.75 5.73 -11.77
N ILE A 30 4.05 4.46 -11.96
CA ILE A 30 3.05 3.38 -12.00
C ILE A 30 2.37 3.24 -10.64
N LEU A 31 3.15 3.22 -9.55
CA LEU A 31 2.63 3.18 -8.18
C LEU A 31 1.66 4.34 -7.93
N LYS A 32 2.04 5.57 -8.28
CA LYS A 32 1.17 6.75 -8.16
C LYS A 32 -0.12 6.61 -8.98
N LYS A 33 -0.07 6.03 -10.18
CA LYS A 33 -1.27 5.77 -10.99
C LYS A 33 -2.20 4.77 -10.31
N ILE A 34 -1.66 3.66 -9.81
CA ILE A 34 -2.43 2.62 -9.12
C ILE A 34 -3.04 3.21 -7.85
N VAL A 35 -2.21 3.75 -6.95
CA VAL A 35 -2.63 4.33 -5.67
C VAL A 35 -3.61 5.48 -5.89
N GLY A 36 -3.37 6.36 -6.86
CA GLY A 36 -4.28 7.46 -7.18
C GLY A 36 -5.66 6.98 -7.67
N ASN A 37 -5.70 5.91 -8.48
CA ASN A 37 -6.95 5.30 -8.90
C ASN A 37 -7.72 4.70 -7.71
N TYR A 38 -7.05 3.91 -6.88
CA TYR A 38 -7.67 3.33 -5.69
C TYR A 38 -8.05 4.37 -4.65
N ALA A 39 -7.23 5.40 -4.42
CA ALA A 39 -7.54 6.49 -3.51
C ALA A 39 -8.82 7.23 -3.92
N ARG A 40 -9.03 7.45 -5.23
CA ARG A 40 -10.28 8.01 -5.75
C ARG A 40 -11.46 7.08 -5.44
N ARG A 41 -11.35 5.79 -5.75
CA ARG A 41 -12.40 4.80 -5.44
C ARG A 41 -12.69 4.72 -3.94
N PHE A 42 -11.66 4.70 -3.09
CA PHE A 42 -11.82 4.72 -1.64
C PHE A 42 -12.50 6.00 -1.18
N SER A 43 -12.20 7.15 -1.76
CA SER A 43 -12.90 8.41 -1.42
C SER A 43 -14.38 8.39 -1.81
N GLU A 44 -14.78 7.55 -2.78
CA GLU A 44 -16.17 7.38 -3.20
C GLU A 44 -16.91 6.30 -2.38
N ILE A 45 -16.20 5.26 -1.92
CA ILE A 45 -16.78 4.13 -1.17
C ILE A 45 -16.75 4.38 0.35
N CYS A 46 -15.67 4.95 0.87
CA CYS A 46 -15.50 5.26 2.29
C CYS A 46 -16.41 6.41 2.69
N GLN A 47 -17.12 6.28 3.80
CA GLN A 47 -17.93 7.37 4.33
C GLN A 47 -17.06 8.49 4.92
N GLN A 48 -15.94 8.11 5.56
CA GLN A 48 -14.99 9.01 6.19
C GLN A 48 -13.59 8.43 6.06
N PHE A 49 -13.02 8.56 4.85
CA PHE A 49 -11.64 8.19 4.57
C PHE A 49 -10.68 8.96 5.49
N GLU A 50 -10.07 8.26 6.46
CA GLU A 50 -9.14 8.86 7.40
C GLU A 50 -7.72 8.79 6.89
N SER A 51 -7.26 7.58 6.52
CA SER A 51 -5.91 7.35 6.03
C SER A 51 -5.74 6.02 5.30
N LEU A 52 -4.82 5.98 4.34
CA LEU A 52 -4.34 4.77 3.68
C LEU A 52 -2.83 4.65 3.91
N GLN A 53 -2.39 3.54 4.50
CA GLN A 53 -0.99 3.22 4.68
C GLN A 53 -0.67 1.97 3.86
N LEU A 54 0.33 2.06 2.99
CA LEU A 54 0.93 0.92 2.32
C LEU A 54 2.34 0.74 2.85
N THR A 55 2.69 -0.48 3.22
CA THR A 55 4.03 -0.83 3.68
C THR A 55 4.53 -1.97 2.82
N MET A 56 5.64 -1.77 2.13
CA MET A 56 6.38 -2.79 1.42
C MET A 56 7.50 -3.31 2.32
N LYS A 57 7.55 -4.64 2.47
CA LYS A 57 8.65 -5.36 3.10
C LYS A 57 9.30 -6.26 2.06
N PRO A 58 10.55 -6.00 1.67
CA PRO A 58 11.30 -6.95 0.87
C PRO A 58 11.64 -8.17 1.74
N VAL A 59 11.15 -9.35 1.38
CA VAL A 59 11.52 -10.59 2.06
C VAL A 59 12.79 -11.13 1.40
N HIS A 60 13.93 -10.51 1.70
CA HIS A 60 15.24 -11.03 1.33
C HIS A 60 15.73 -11.94 2.45
N GLU A 61 15.87 -13.25 2.20
CA GLU A 61 16.93 -14.04 2.88
C GLU A 61 17.20 -15.48 2.41
N ARG A 62 16.53 -16.05 1.39
CA ARG A 62 16.92 -17.42 0.95
C ARG A 62 16.93 -17.61 -0.57
N GLU A 63 18.10 -17.37 -1.15
CA GLU A 63 18.75 -17.94 -2.36
C GLU A 63 17.97 -18.23 -3.67
N LYS A 64 16.62 -18.21 -3.73
CA LYS A 64 15.85 -18.59 -4.93
C LYS A 64 14.51 -17.89 -5.14
N SER A 65 14.10 -16.90 -4.34
CA SER A 65 12.83 -16.21 -4.58
C SER A 65 12.78 -14.81 -3.98
N GLU A 66 12.88 -13.81 -4.86
CA GLU A 66 12.54 -12.41 -4.56
C GLU A 66 11.01 -12.32 -4.38
N LYS A 67 10.54 -12.23 -3.13
CA LYS A 67 9.13 -12.01 -2.81
C LYS A 67 8.97 -10.65 -2.15
N TYR A 68 8.00 -9.89 -2.66
CA TYR A 68 7.57 -8.61 -2.13
C TYR A 68 6.33 -8.82 -1.29
N GLU A 69 6.41 -8.46 -0.01
CA GLU A 69 5.27 -8.49 0.89
C GLU A 69 4.71 -7.07 1.04
N ILE A 70 3.45 -6.89 0.66
CA ILE A 70 2.74 -5.60 0.67
C ILE A 70 1.64 -5.66 1.70
N HIS A 71 1.69 -4.72 2.64
CA HIS A 71 0.71 -4.54 3.71
C HIS A 71 -0.06 -3.25 3.45
N ALA A 72 -1.33 -3.37 3.11
CA ALA A 72 -2.25 -2.25 2.97
C ALA A 72 -3.08 -2.12 4.25
N LEU A 73 -3.20 -0.91 4.78
CA LEU A 73 -4.02 -0.56 5.94
C LEU A 73 -4.82 0.69 5.60
N LEU A 74 -6.13 0.56 5.50
CA LEU A 74 -7.05 1.67 5.33
C LEU A 74 -7.83 1.91 6.60
N LYS A 75 -8.05 3.18 6.93
CA LYS A 75 -8.92 3.61 8.03
C LYS A 75 -10.11 4.37 7.48
N ASP A 76 -11.31 3.90 7.80
CA ASP A 76 -12.58 4.55 7.50
C ASP A 76 -13.42 4.64 8.78
N LYS A 77 -13.76 5.85 9.22
CA LYS A 77 -14.65 6.09 10.38
C LYS A 77 -14.25 5.31 11.66
N GLY A 78 -12.95 5.19 11.94
CA GLY A 78 -12.42 4.41 13.07
C GLY A 78 -12.35 2.89 12.85
N GLN A 79 -12.84 2.38 11.72
CA GLN A 79 -12.69 0.99 11.31
C GLN A 79 -11.41 0.82 10.48
N ASN A 80 -10.62 -0.18 10.85
CA ASN A 80 -9.34 -0.46 10.20
C ASN A 80 -9.48 -1.69 9.29
N TYR A 81 -9.21 -1.50 8.00
CA TYR A 81 -9.18 -2.54 6.99
C TYR A 81 -7.73 -2.82 6.61
N ALA A 82 -7.20 -3.95 7.07
CA ALA A 82 -5.85 -4.38 6.75
C ALA A 82 -5.88 -5.55 5.76
N ALA A 83 -4.98 -5.53 4.79
CA ALA A 83 -4.74 -6.67 3.91
C ALA A 83 -3.25 -6.81 3.59
N ASP A 84 -2.77 -8.03 3.64
CA ASP A 84 -1.43 -8.40 3.22
C ASP A 84 -1.47 -9.27 1.94
N VAL A 85 -0.46 -9.07 1.09
CA VAL A 85 -0.22 -9.87 -0.11
C VAL A 85 1.28 -10.06 -0.29
N THR A 86 1.70 -11.30 -0.51
CA THR A 86 3.07 -11.63 -0.89
C THR A 86 3.10 -12.10 -2.33
N ASP A 87 3.86 -11.41 -3.18
CA ASP A 87 4.03 -11.81 -4.58
C ASP A 87 5.45 -11.55 -5.10
N ARG A 88 5.83 -12.20 -6.20
CA ARG A 88 7.11 -11.90 -6.88
C ARG A 88 7.01 -10.63 -7.71
N ASN A 89 5.80 -10.22 -8.09
CA ASN A 89 5.56 -8.99 -8.82
C ASN A 89 4.99 -7.91 -7.90
N LEU A 90 5.78 -6.87 -7.65
CA LEU A 90 5.43 -5.75 -6.79
C LEU A 90 4.10 -5.08 -7.18
N PHE A 91 3.91 -4.77 -8.47
CA PHE A 91 2.69 -4.09 -8.94
C PHE A 91 1.45 -4.95 -8.73
N PHE A 92 1.59 -6.26 -8.93
CA PHE A 92 0.51 -7.21 -8.72
C PHE A 92 0.19 -7.37 -7.22
N ALA A 93 1.21 -7.41 -6.35
CA ALA A 93 1.02 -7.46 -4.91
C ALA A 93 0.28 -6.21 -4.39
N ILE A 94 0.66 -5.01 -4.86
CA ILE A 94 -0.02 -3.75 -4.51
C ILE A 94 -1.47 -3.75 -5.00
N ASP A 95 -1.70 -4.08 -6.28
CA ASP A 95 -3.06 -4.13 -6.84
C ASP A 95 -3.95 -5.12 -6.08
N SER A 96 -3.42 -6.30 -5.78
CA SER A 96 -4.13 -7.34 -5.03
C SER A 96 -4.41 -6.92 -3.59
N ALA A 97 -3.45 -6.28 -2.90
CA ALA A 97 -3.63 -5.80 -1.54
C ALA A 97 -4.71 -4.71 -1.48
N LEU A 98 -4.67 -3.76 -2.40
CA LEU A 98 -5.68 -2.69 -2.51
C LEU A 98 -7.06 -3.25 -2.87
N LYS A 99 -7.16 -4.23 -3.78
CA LYS A 99 -8.43 -4.92 -4.08
C LYS A 99 -9.02 -5.64 -2.89
N LYS A 100 -8.19 -6.31 -2.08
CA LYS A 100 -8.64 -6.96 -0.84
C LYS A 100 -9.24 -5.92 0.10
N VAL A 101 -8.51 -4.82 0.35
CA VAL A 101 -9.02 -3.71 1.17
C VAL A 101 -10.34 -3.17 0.61
N GLU A 102 -10.41 -2.93 -0.71
CA GLU A 102 -11.64 -2.49 -1.38
C GLU A 102 -12.83 -3.43 -1.14
N SER A 103 -12.61 -4.74 -1.29
CA SER A 103 -13.64 -5.75 -1.07
C SER A 103 -14.08 -5.83 0.39
N GLU A 104 -13.20 -5.54 1.34
CA GLU A 104 -13.55 -5.51 2.76
C GLU A 104 -14.33 -4.24 3.13
N ILE A 105 -14.07 -3.11 2.47
CA ILE A 105 -14.86 -1.87 2.65
C ILE A 105 -16.24 -1.98 1.99
N SER A 106 -16.31 -2.60 0.81
CA SER A 106 -17.55 -2.74 0.02
C SER A 106 -18.44 -3.90 0.47
N LYS A 107 -18.08 -4.62 1.54
CA LYS A 107 -18.87 -5.68 2.17
C LYS A 107 -19.87 -5.10 3.15
#